data_AF-A0A7K2L3G1-F1
#
_entry.id   AF-A0A7K2L3G1-F1
#
_cell.length_a   1.000
_cell.length_b   1.000
_cell.length_c   1.000
_cell.angle_alpha   90.00
_cell.angle_beta   90.00
_cell.angle_gamma   90.00
#
_symmetry.space_group_name_H-M   'P 1'
#
loop_
_entity.id
_entity.type
_entity.pdbx_description
1 polymer ?
#
loop_
_entity_poly.entity_id
_entity_poly.type
_entity_poly.pdbx_seq_one_letter_code
_entity_poly.pdbx_strand_id
1 'polypeptide(L)'
;MTSDHRPLSSRVRRGEDGFTLVELLVVIVILGILAAIVVFSVRGIGDKGRGSAVAADAATLRTAQEAHCARHGRYGTVDDLKADGLISGDPVYNAIAVGEENECGRGAKSS
;
A
#
# COMPACT_ATOMS: atom_id res chain seq x y z
N MET A 1 -31.31 -77.86 -22.32
CA MET A 1 -31.49 -76.40 -22.14
C MET A 1 -32.06 -76.19 -20.74
N THR A 2 -31.66 -75.22 -19.93
CA THR A 2 -31.22 -73.84 -20.25
C THR A 2 -29.82 -73.49 -19.71
N SER A 3 -29.28 -72.36 -20.18
CA SER A 3 -27.86 -72.02 -20.09
C SER A 3 -27.40 -71.46 -18.74
N ASP A 4 -26.17 -71.82 -18.37
CA ASP A 4 -25.38 -71.19 -17.32
C ASP A 4 -25.09 -69.72 -17.68
N HIS A 5 -25.44 -68.79 -16.79
CA HIS A 5 -25.14 -67.36 -16.93
C HIS A 5 -24.23 -66.89 -15.78
N ARG A 6 -22.91 -67.01 -15.98
CA ARG A 6 -21.92 -66.35 -15.13
C ARG A 6 -21.78 -64.87 -15.52
N PRO A 7 -22.14 -63.91 -14.65
CA PRO A 7 -21.74 -62.52 -14.87
C PRO A 7 -20.23 -62.38 -14.64
N LEU A 8 -19.48 -62.06 -15.70
CA LEU A 8 -18.06 -61.75 -15.59
C LEU A 8 -17.88 -60.43 -14.82
N SER A 9 -17.36 -60.53 -13.59
CA SER A 9 -17.02 -59.39 -12.75
C SER A 9 -15.88 -58.58 -13.38
N SER A 10 -16.24 -57.58 -14.19
CA SER A 10 -15.30 -56.62 -14.77
C SER A 10 -14.78 -55.66 -13.70
N ARG A 11 -13.65 -56.03 -13.08
CA ARG A 11 -12.91 -55.10 -12.21
C ARG A 11 -12.37 -53.95 -13.07
N VAL A 12 -13.05 -52.81 -13.03
CA VAL A 12 -12.52 -51.54 -13.54
C VAL A 12 -11.26 -51.23 -12.75
N ARG A 13 -10.09 -51.46 -13.35
CA ARG A 13 -8.82 -50.97 -12.82
C ARG A 13 -8.85 -49.45 -12.97
N ARG A 14 -9.17 -48.76 -11.87
CA ARG A 14 -9.05 -47.31 -11.79
C ARG A 14 -7.56 -47.00 -11.92
N GLY A 15 -7.17 -46.25 -12.95
CA GLY A 15 -5.79 -45.88 -13.18
C GLY A 15 -5.26 -45.08 -11.98
N GLU A 16 -4.29 -45.64 -11.28
CA GLU A 16 -3.53 -44.94 -10.24
C GLU A 16 -2.42 -44.15 -10.92
N ASP A 17 -2.80 -43.15 -11.72
CA ASP A 17 -1.90 -42.17 -12.31
C ASP A 17 -1.34 -41.27 -11.20
N GLY A 18 -0.29 -41.77 -10.53
CA GLY A 18 0.44 -41.04 -9.50
C GLY A 18 1.30 -39.94 -10.12
N PHE A 19 1.18 -38.72 -9.57
CA PHE A 19 2.02 -37.58 -9.92
C PHE A 19 3.51 -37.95 -9.92
N THR A 20 4.23 -37.54 -10.95
CA THR A 20 5.67 -37.85 -11.03
C THR A 20 6.47 -36.92 -10.10
N LEU A 21 7.58 -37.42 -9.55
CA LEU A 21 8.47 -36.57 -8.73
C LEU A 21 9.02 -35.37 -9.53
N VAL A 22 9.18 -35.53 -10.85
CA VAL A 22 9.64 -34.47 -11.76
C VAL A 22 8.61 -33.36 -11.92
N GLU A 23 7.32 -33.70 -11.97
CA GLU A 23 6.20 -32.77 -12.07
C GLU A 23 6.08 -31.90 -10.81
N LEU A 24 6.27 -32.48 -9.62
CA LEU A 24 6.33 -31.70 -8.39
C LEU A 24 7.62 -30.87 -8.29
N LEU A 25 8.76 -31.41 -8.76
CA LEU A 25 10.06 -30.72 -8.77
C LEU A 25 10.04 -29.43 -9.60
N VAL A 26 9.49 -29.48 -10.82
CA VAL A 26 9.43 -28.27 -11.68
C VAL A 26 8.52 -27.20 -11.09
N VAL A 27 7.43 -27.58 -10.42
CA VAL A 27 6.53 -26.65 -9.74
C VAL A 27 7.24 -25.91 -8.61
N ILE A 28 7.97 -26.60 -7.73
CA ILE A 28 8.68 -25.92 -6.62
C ILE A 28 9.83 -25.03 -7.11
N VAL A 29 10.47 -25.38 -8.24
CA VAL A 29 11.48 -24.53 -8.89
C VAL A 29 10.84 -23.24 -9.41
N ILE A 30 9.71 -23.32 -10.12
CA ILE A 30 8.99 -22.14 -10.61
C ILE A 30 8.51 -21.26 -9.45
N LEU A 31 7.92 -21.87 -8.40
CA LEU A 31 7.48 -21.15 -7.20
C LEU A 31 8.66 -20.45 -6.48
N GLY A 32 9.82 -21.09 -6.41
CA GLY A 32 11.04 -20.49 -5.83
C GLY A 32 11.53 -19.26 -6.61
N ILE A 33 11.53 -19.33 -7.95
CA ILE A 33 11.92 -18.20 -8.82
C ILE A 33 10.93 -17.04 -8.66
N LEU A 34 9.61 -17.32 -8.70
CA LEU A 34 8.58 -16.30 -8.53
C LEU A 34 8.64 -15.64 -7.15
N ALA A 35 8.81 -16.43 -6.09
CA ALA A 35 8.92 -15.92 -4.72
C ALA A 35 10.11 -14.96 -4.55
N ALA A 36 11.27 -15.30 -5.13
CA ALA A 36 12.45 -14.43 -5.09
C ALA A 36 12.19 -13.07 -5.76
N ILE A 37 11.57 -13.06 -6.95
CA ILE A 37 11.23 -11.82 -7.67
C ILE A 37 10.24 -10.97 -6.87
N VAL A 38 9.20 -11.58 -6.31
CA VAL A 38 8.19 -10.89 -5.49
C VAL A 38 8.82 -10.19 -4.29
N VAL A 39 9.73 -10.85 -3.56
CA VAL A 39 10.40 -10.28 -2.38
C VAL A 39 11.20 -9.03 -2.72
N PHE A 40 11.92 -9.00 -3.85
CA PHE A 40 12.63 -7.79 -4.29
C PHE A 40 11.67 -6.70 -4.79
N SER A 41 10.61 -7.08 -5.50
CA SER A 41 9.61 -6.15 -6.04
C SER A 41 8.87 -5.38 -4.94
N VAL A 42 8.34 -6.08 -3.92
CA VAL A 42 7.51 -5.44 -2.87
C VAL A 42 8.31 -4.50 -1.96
N ARG A 43 9.60 -4.78 -1.72
CA ARG A 43 10.46 -3.94 -0.87
C ARG A 43 10.55 -2.50 -1.39
N GLY A 44 10.67 -2.33 -2.71
CA GLY A 44 10.77 -0.99 -3.33
C GLY A 44 9.46 -0.21 -3.43
N ILE A 45 8.30 -0.81 -3.11
CA ILE A 45 6.99 -0.15 -3.20
C ILE A 45 6.68 0.65 -1.94
N GLY A 46 7.02 0.13 -0.75
CA GLY A 46 6.75 0.78 0.54
C GLY A 46 7.44 2.15 0.66
N ASP A 47 8.72 2.22 0.32
CA ASP A 47 9.51 3.46 0.43
C ASP A 47 9.00 4.56 -0.53
N LYS A 48 8.63 4.17 -1.76
CA LYS A 48 8.04 5.08 -2.75
C LYS A 48 6.68 5.61 -2.27
N GLY A 49 5.83 4.74 -1.74
CA GLY A 49 4.53 5.12 -1.18
C GLY A 49 4.66 6.08 0.01
N ARG A 50 5.65 5.86 0.88
CA ARG A 50 5.96 6.79 1.99
C ARG A 50 6.42 8.15 1.48
N GLY A 51 7.32 8.19 0.50
CA GLY A 51 7.81 9.44 -0.11
C GLY A 51 6.69 10.26 -0.77
N SER A 52 5.80 9.62 -1.53
CA SER A 52 4.65 10.30 -2.13
C SER A 52 3.64 10.80 -1.08
N ALA A 53 3.43 10.03 0.00
CA ALA A 53 2.54 10.44 1.09
C ALA A 53 3.07 11.66 1.85
N VAL A 54 4.38 11.71 2.17
CA VAL A 54 5.03 12.88 2.78
C VAL A 54 4.85 14.13 1.93
N ALA A 55 5.05 14.03 0.61
CA ALA A 55 4.92 15.15 -0.32
C ALA A 55 3.46 15.63 -0.49
N ALA A 56 2.50 14.70 -0.55
CA ALA A 56 1.07 15.04 -0.65
C ALA A 56 0.53 15.71 0.63
N ASP A 57 0.96 15.21 1.80
CA ASP A 57 0.65 15.80 3.11
C ASP A 57 1.23 17.22 3.21
N ALA A 58 2.51 17.43 2.86
CA ALA A 58 3.14 18.75 2.85
C ALA A 58 2.45 19.75 1.91
N ALA A 59 2.02 19.32 0.72
CA ALA A 59 1.28 20.17 -0.22
C ALA A 59 -0.10 20.57 0.31
N THR A 60 -0.80 19.63 0.96
CA THR A 60 -2.10 19.85 1.61
C THR A 60 -1.96 20.86 2.75
N LEU A 61 -0.98 20.65 3.65
CA LEU A 61 -0.68 21.55 4.75
C LEU A 61 -0.30 22.95 4.27
N ARG A 62 0.51 23.07 3.22
CA ARG A 62 0.87 24.37 2.65
C ARG A 62 -0.37 25.14 2.16
N THR A 63 -1.26 24.46 1.44
CA THR A 63 -2.49 25.09 0.93
C THR A 63 -3.42 25.51 2.07
N ALA A 64 -3.53 24.69 3.12
CA ALA A 64 -4.26 25.02 4.33
C ALA A 64 -3.65 26.24 5.06
N GLN A 65 -2.32 26.31 5.18
CA GLN A 65 -1.63 27.46 5.79
C GLN A 65 -1.81 28.75 4.99
N GLU A 66 -1.70 28.70 3.66
CA GLU A 66 -1.95 29.86 2.80
C GLU A 66 -3.42 30.34 2.91
N ALA A 67 -4.39 29.43 3.01
CA ALA A 67 -5.79 29.75 3.22
C ALA A 67 -6.08 30.34 4.62
N HIS A 68 -5.46 29.82 5.68
CA HIS A 68 -5.58 30.38 7.04
C HIS A 68 -4.92 31.76 7.15
N CYS A 69 -3.73 31.93 6.55
CA CYS A 69 -3.07 33.23 6.36
C CYS A 69 -4.00 34.24 5.69
N ALA A 70 -4.67 33.86 4.59
CA ALA A 70 -5.58 34.75 3.86
C ALA A 70 -6.81 35.18 4.70
N ARG A 71 -7.19 34.43 5.74
CA ARG A 71 -8.30 34.74 6.65
C ARG A 71 -7.87 35.52 7.90
N HIS A 72 -6.71 35.19 8.46
CA HIS A 72 -6.30 35.65 9.80
C HIS A 72 -4.99 36.45 9.83
N GLY A 73 -4.32 36.64 8.69
CA GLY A 73 -3.03 37.35 8.59
C GLY A 73 -1.84 36.62 9.19
N ARG A 74 -2.03 35.40 9.72
CA ARG A 74 -1.01 34.59 10.39
C ARG A 74 -1.09 33.12 9.97
N TYR A 75 -0.01 32.39 10.19
CA TYR A 75 0.00 30.93 10.12
C TYR A 75 -0.59 30.30 11.39
N GLY A 76 -1.25 29.16 11.22
CA GLY A 76 -2.06 28.50 12.24
C GLY A 76 -1.43 27.20 12.74
N THR A 77 -1.74 26.80 13.96
CA THR A 77 -1.46 25.45 14.46
C THR A 77 -2.34 24.41 13.76
N VAL A 78 -2.09 23.11 14.00
CA VAL A 78 -2.96 22.03 13.49
C VAL A 78 -4.42 22.24 13.95
N ASP A 79 -4.63 22.71 15.18
CA ASP A 79 -5.96 22.94 15.74
C ASP A 79 -6.64 24.20 15.16
N ASP A 80 -5.88 25.28 14.89
CA ASP A 80 -6.41 26.43 14.14
C ASP A 80 -6.91 25.98 12.75
N LEU A 81 -6.14 25.16 12.02
CA LEU A 81 -6.51 24.66 10.68
C LEU A 81 -7.71 23.70 10.70
N LYS A 82 -7.84 22.89 11.75
CA LYS A 82 -9.03 22.03 11.97
C LYS A 82 -10.27 22.88 12.26
N ALA A 83 -10.16 23.88 13.12
CA ALA A 83 -11.26 24.79 13.46
C ALA A 83 -11.77 25.56 12.23
N ASP A 84 -10.86 25.93 11.34
CA ASP A 84 -11.13 26.58 10.05
C ASP A 84 -11.70 25.65 8.96
N GLY A 85 -11.80 24.34 9.23
CA GLY A 85 -12.25 23.31 8.29
C GLY A 85 -11.29 23.06 7.12
N LEU A 86 -10.01 23.43 7.25
CA LEU A 86 -9.00 23.34 6.18
C LEU A 86 -8.29 21.98 6.14
N ILE A 87 -8.27 21.26 7.27
CA ILE A 87 -7.80 19.88 7.38
C ILE A 87 -8.75 19.07 8.28
N SER A 88 -8.88 17.76 8.00
CA SER A 88 -9.83 16.88 8.71
C SER A 88 -9.19 16.01 9.80
N GLY A 89 -7.88 16.11 10.03
CA GLY A 89 -7.13 15.27 10.96
C GLY A 89 -5.70 15.75 11.14
N ASP A 90 -4.97 15.10 12.05
CA ASP A 90 -3.57 15.39 12.31
C ASP A 90 -2.66 14.88 11.17
N PRO A 91 -1.71 15.69 10.69
CA PRO A 91 -0.76 15.23 9.68
C PRO A 91 0.15 14.15 10.24
N VAL A 92 0.26 13.03 9.51
CA VAL A 92 0.96 11.81 9.96
C VAL A 92 2.46 11.86 9.66
N TYR A 93 2.86 12.63 8.65
CA TYR A 93 4.24 12.63 8.14
C TYR A 93 4.97 13.95 8.35
N ASN A 94 4.27 15.08 8.35
CA ASN A 94 4.83 16.41 8.56
C ASN A 94 4.29 17.02 9.85
N ALA A 95 5.14 17.71 10.61
CA ALA A 95 4.72 18.48 11.78
C ALA A 95 4.57 19.97 11.42
N ILE A 96 3.54 20.63 11.96
CA ILE A 96 3.39 22.09 11.85
C ILE A 96 4.04 22.72 13.08
N ALA A 97 5.10 23.50 12.87
CA ALA A 97 5.69 24.34 13.90
C ALA A 97 5.33 25.81 13.63
N VAL A 98 4.72 26.47 14.61
CA VAL A 98 4.36 27.89 14.56
C VAL A 98 5.13 28.58 15.68
N GLY A 99 5.98 29.55 15.32
CA GLY A 99 6.72 30.37 16.28
C GLY A 99 5.85 31.49 16.86
N GLU A 100 6.41 32.21 17.84
CA GLU A 100 5.79 33.41 18.42
C GLU A 100 5.56 34.51 17.37
N GLU A 101 6.44 34.58 16.36
CA GLU A 101 6.24 35.37 15.15
C GLU A 101 5.66 34.49 14.02
N ASN A 102 4.34 34.57 13.82
CA ASN A 102 3.62 33.77 12.83
C ASN A 102 2.90 34.58 11.74
N GLU A 103 3.13 35.89 11.67
CA GLU A 103 2.50 36.77 10.68
C GLU A 103 2.92 36.42 9.24
N CYS A 104 1.92 36.35 8.37
CA CYS A 104 2.09 35.93 7.00
C CYS A 104 2.83 37.00 6.18
N GLY A 105 3.74 36.57 5.30
CA GLY A 105 4.44 37.47 4.37
C GLY A 105 5.72 38.16 4.88
N ARG A 106 6.16 38.04 6.15
CA ARG A 106 7.48 38.57 6.58
C ARG A 106 8.66 37.88 5.87
N GLY A 107 8.55 36.58 5.61
CA GLY A 107 9.68 35.70 5.24
C GLY A 107 10.08 35.68 3.76
N ALA A 108 10.52 36.82 3.20
CA ALA A 108 11.11 36.86 1.84
C ALA A 108 12.27 37.86 1.68
N LYS A 109 13.02 38.13 2.76
CA LYS A 109 14.31 38.86 2.71
C LYS A 109 15.36 38.17 3.58
N SER A 110 15.98 37.12 3.05
CA SER A 110 17.38 36.84 3.38
C SER A 110 18.25 37.79 2.56
N SER A 111 18.89 38.75 3.23
CA SER A 111 20.10 39.41 2.70
C SER A 111 21.33 38.59 3.06
#